data_AF-A0A961D2K2-F1
#
_entry.id   AF-A0A961D2K2-F1
#
_cell.length_a   1.000
_cell.length_b   1.000
_cell.length_c   1.000
_cell.angle_alpha   90.00
_cell.angle_beta   90.00
_cell.angle_gamma   90.00
#
_symmetry.space_group_name_H-M   'P 1'
#
loop_
_entity.id
_entity.type
_entity.pdbx_description
1 polymer ?
#
loop_
_entity_poly.entity_id
_entity_poly.type
_entity_poly.pdbx_seq_one_letter_code
_entity_poly.pdbx_strand_id
1 'polypeptide(L)'
;MPKALRRIRAAACSTATAALLAALLLACSGGSGSTSGGGGPAEDSSEGNAQSADRDRPPGDPLATVTEQDVRDAVEQIPDEVAEVLERSGVPGASITVVHGDEVVYARGFGVRDLDSGEPVDEETVFQLASLSKPISATVVSALVGRGELDWSDPVVEHTPGFELSDPMVSERVSVGDLFSHRSGLPDHAGDLLEDLGFDREEILARLSMQPLAGFRDSYAYTNFGLTEAAVAAAAAAGGTWEELTESVLFEPAGMEHTTDSFEEFLSEPNRASPHVRDAEGNWVVGEQRDPSAQSPAGGVSSNAEDLGAWLRIQLADGALDGEQIVAEGELTRMRTPQALSGPPSSPSARSSFYGFGLGVGDRDDGFVGLSHSGAFLMGAATAVGIVPGQDLAVAVITNGQPVGAAETLREVVLDLAIHGEVTRNWWELYSQRFEGMYEPSTPTDWGAPVEQPAPARADTAYLGTYSNDYYGPLEVRQGASGLEMVLGPESMVFPLTHHDGDSFLFTPPGENSLGPTGITFGFEGASGDGGSSGDVAVAATVEYYDETGLGTWVHT
;
A
#
# COMPACT_ATOMS: atom_id res chain seq x y z
N MET A 1 -3.73 -41.17 48.05
CA MET A 1 -4.77 -40.25 48.57
C MET A 1 -4.07 -38.96 49.04
N PRO A 2 -4.60 -37.76 48.70
CA PRO A 2 -4.13 -37.06 47.49
C PRO A 2 -3.87 -35.53 47.64
N LYS A 3 -3.23 -34.98 46.57
CA LYS A 3 -3.44 -33.68 45.86
C LYS A 3 -3.28 -32.36 46.65
N ALA A 4 -2.27 -31.52 46.37
CA ALA A 4 -2.05 -30.64 45.20
C ALA A 4 -2.82 -29.30 45.28
N LEU A 5 -2.07 -28.21 45.51
CA LEU A 5 -2.45 -26.81 45.26
C LEU A 5 -1.18 -26.06 44.79
N ARG A 6 -0.94 -26.11 43.48
CA ARG A 6 -0.03 -25.17 42.79
C ARG A 6 -0.87 -23.96 42.38
N ARG A 7 -0.48 -22.77 42.87
CA ARG A 7 -0.97 -21.49 42.35
C ARG A 7 -0.32 -21.24 41.00
N ILE A 8 -1.14 -21.21 39.95
CA ILE A 8 -0.79 -20.71 38.62
C ILE A 8 -1.00 -19.19 38.69
N ARG A 9 0.08 -18.42 38.53
CA ARG A 9 0.00 -17.04 38.05
C ARG A 9 -0.04 -17.14 36.53
N ALA A 10 -1.18 -16.85 35.93
CA ALA A 10 -1.29 -16.67 34.49
C ALA A 10 -0.54 -15.38 34.15
N ALA A 11 0.51 -15.53 33.33
CA ALA A 11 1.11 -14.43 32.61
C ALA A 11 0.11 -13.96 31.55
N ALA A 12 -0.01 -12.64 31.39
CA ALA A 12 -0.68 -12.03 30.26
C ALA A 12 0.04 -12.51 28.99
N CYS A 13 -0.63 -13.36 28.21
CA CYS A 13 -0.21 -13.66 26.85
C CYS A 13 -0.63 -12.46 25.99
N SER A 14 0.35 -11.80 25.38
CA SER A 14 0.15 -10.94 24.21
C SER A 14 -0.68 -11.68 23.17
N THR A 15 -1.85 -11.14 22.85
CA THR A 15 -2.52 -11.38 21.59
C THR A 15 -1.73 -10.62 20.52
N ALA A 16 -0.87 -11.35 19.81
CA ALA A 16 -0.37 -10.89 18.52
C ALA A 16 -1.53 -11.04 17.54
N THR A 17 -2.29 -9.96 17.38
CA THR A 17 -3.34 -9.84 16.37
C THR A 17 -2.68 -9.59 15.01
N ALA A 18 -3.26 -10.18 13.96
CA ALA A 18 -2.74 -10.22 12.61
C ALA A 18 -2.47 -8.80 12.06
N ALA A 19 -1.19 -8.47 11.86
CA ALA A 19 -0.71 -7.28 11.15
C ALA A 19 0.18 -7.78 10.01
N LEU A 20 -0.41 -8.48 9.05
CA LEU A 20 0.33 -9.30 8.09
C LEU A 20 -0.26 -9.21 6.67
N LEU A 21 -0.63 -8.00 6.22
CA LEU A 21 -0.95 -7.77 4.81
C LEU A 21 -0.01 -6.73 4.15
N ALA A 22 0.30 -5.60 4.79
CA ALA A 22 1.02 -4.51 4.12
C ALA A 22 2.56 -4.57 4.19
N ALA A 23 3.15 -5.14 5.26
CA ALA A 23 4.62 -5.25 5.39
C ALA A 23 5.27 -6.15 4.32
N LEU A 24 4.45 -6.85 3.53
CA LEU A 24 4.88 -7.80 2.53
C LEU A 24 5.30 -7.15 1.20
N LEU A 25 4.83 -5.94 0.88
CA LEU A 25 5.09 -5.31 -0.43
C LEU A 25 6.47 -4.64 -0.56
N LEU A 26 7.16 -4.41 0.56
CA LEU A 26 8.48 -3.77 0.60
C LEU A 26 9.63 -4.74 0.87
N ALA A 27 9.33 -6.04 1.06
CA ALA A 27 10.28 -7.00 1.60
C ALA A 27 10.56 -8.21 0.69
N CYS A 28 11.82 -8.24 0.22
CA CYS A 28 12.73 -9.39 0.10
C CYS A 28 13.14 -9.84 -1.31
N SER A 29 14.39 -9.49 -1.61
CA SER A 29 15.38 -10.34 -2.29
C SER A 29 15.54 -11.71 -1.61
N GLY A 30 15.40 -12.78 -2.41
CA GLY A 30 16.12 -14.05 -2.30
C GLY A 30 16.00 -14.91 -1.02
N GLY A 31 15.24 -16.01 -1.10
CA GLY A 31 15.31 -17.09 -0.11
C GLY A 31 14.75 -18.41 -0.64
N SER A 32 15.63 -19.33 -1.05
CA SER A 32 15.29 -20.65 -1.59
C SER A 32 15.16 -21.71 -0.48
N GLY A 33 14.03 -22.42 -0.47
CA GLY A 33 13.80 -23.58 0.39
C GLY A 33 14.19 -24.88 -0.31
N SER A 34 14.90 -25.78 0.38
CA SER A 34 14.92 -27.20 -0.01
C SER A 34 14.83 -28.12 1.20
N THR A 35 13.90 -29.06 1.07
CA THR A 35 13.52 -30.07 2.07
C THR A 35 14.46 -31.27 2.02
N SER A 36 14.91 -31.74 3.19
CA SER A 36 15.70 -32.95 3.36
C SER A 36 14.85 -34.19 3.58
N GLY A 37 15.15 -35.28 2.88
CA GLY A 37 14.73 -36.65 3.22
C GLY A 37 15.68 -37.66 2.58
N GLY A 38 16.50 -38.34 3.39
CA GLY A 38 17.58 -39.21 2.93
C GLY A 38 17.22 -40.70 2.81
N GLY A 39 18.11 -41.47 2.14
CA GLY A 39 18.29 -42.90 2.41
C GLY A 39 18.70 -43.83 1.25
N GLY A 40 20.00 -43.91 0.95
CA GLY A 40 20.72 -45.19 0.69
C GLY A 40 20.66 -45.87 -0.70
N PRO A 41 21.64 -46.75 -1.04
CA PRO A 41 22.36 -46.69 -2.33
C PRO A 41 22.33 -47.98 -3.18
N ALA A 42 22.70 -47.88 -4.48
CA ALA A 42 23.78 -48.63 -5.17
C ALA A 42 23.57 -48.79 -6.70
N GLU A 43 24.63 -48.43 -7.47
CA GLU A 43 25.22 -49.05 -8.69
C GLU A 43 24.30 -49.45 -9.89
N ASP A 44 24.60 -49.29 -11.19
CA ASP A 44 25.75 -48.89 -12.03
C ASP A 44 25.25 -48.77 -13.51
N SER A 45 26.06 -48.15 -14.37
CA SER A 45 26.14 -48.21 -15.85
C SER A 45 25.56 -47.05 -16.71
N SER A 46 26.50 -46.21 -17.18
CA SER A 46 26.72 -45.68 -18.56
C SER A 46 25.50 -45.44 -19.47
N GLU A 47 25.29 -44.32 -20.17
CA GLU A 47 26.15 -43.31 -20.78
C GLU A 47 25.21 -42.21 -21.31
N GLY A 48 25.57 -40.92 -21.19
CA GLY A 48 24.72 -39.83 -21.68
C GLY A 48 25.21 -38.45 -21.25
N ASN A 49 26.35 -38.07 -21.79
CA ASN A 49 27.10 -36.85 -21.53
C ASN A 49 26.31 -35.56 -21.84
N ALA A 50 25.88 -34.84 -20.80
CA ALA A 50 25.69 -33.38 -20.78
C ALA A 50 25.40 -32.92 -19.33
N GLN A 51 26.41 -32.96 -18.47
CA GLN A 51 26.41 -32.20 -17.22
C GLN A 51 27.67 -31.34 -17.18
N SER A 52 27.50 -30.15 -16.58
CA SER A 52 28.54 -29.22 -16.10
C SER A 52 29.14 -28.24 -17.11
N ALA A 53 28.36 -27.20 -17.39
CA ALA A 53 28.77 -25.80 -17.52
C ALA A 53 27.44 -25.02 -17.56
N ASP A 54 26.85 -24.61 -16.44
CA ASP A 54 27.17 -23.31 -15.85
C ASP A 54 26.62 -23.23 -14.41
N ARG A 55 27.40 -23.67 -13.42
CA ARG A 55 27.06 -23.55 -11.98
C ARG A 55 28.21 -22.98 -11.15
N ASP A 56 29.20 -22.38 -11.81
CA ASP A 56 30.43 -21.86 -11.19
C ASP A 56 30.59 -20.33 -11.35
N ARG A 57 29.53 -19.59 -11.68
CA ARG A 57 29.51 -18.15 -11.38
C ARG A 57 28.93 -17.95 -9.98
N PRO A 58 29.64 -17.28 -9.05
CA PRO A 58 29.00 -16.72 -7.86
C PRO A 58 27.83 -15.84 -8.32
N PRO A 59 26.68 -15.82 -7.62
CA PRO A 59 25.65 -14.82 -7.88
C PRO A 59 26.25 -13.43 -7.74
N GLY A 60 26.23 -12.64 -8.82
CA GLY A 60 26.82 -11.31 -8.91
C GLY A 60 28.35 -11.32 -8.77
N ASP A 61 29.08 -10.95 -9.82
CA ASP A 61 30.30 -10.19 -9.56
C ASP A 61 29.80 -8.82 -9.08
N PRO A 62 29.97 -8.43 -7.80
CA PRO A 62 29.52 -7.14 -7.28
C PRO A 62 30.23 -5.94 -7.96
N LEU A 63 31.02 -6.19 -9.02
CA LEU A 63 31.78 -5.23 -9.80
C LEU A 63 31.39 -5.19 -11.28
N ALA A 64 30.53 -6.08 -11.79
CA ALA A 64 30.07 -6.00 -13.17
C ALA A 64 28.89 -5.01 -13.26
N THR A 65 29.17 -3.83 -13.78
CA THR A 65 28.16 -2.80 -14.08
C THR A 65 27.41 -3.18 -15.35
N VAL A 66 26.08 -3.05 -15.33
CA VAL A 66 25.18 -3.16 -16.48
C VAL A 66 25.67 -2.22 -17.59
N THR A 67 25.86 -2.76 -18.78
CA THR A 67 26.27 -2.00 -19.96
C THR A 67 25.06 -1.60 -20.81
N GLU A 68 25.23 -0.60 -21.68
CA GLU A 68 24.21 -0.24 -22.68
C GLU A 68 23.78 -1.44 -23.55
N GLN A 69 24.69 -2.40 -23.79
CA GLN A 69 24.35 -3.59 -24.58
C GLN A 69 23.47 -4.55 -23.79
N ASP A 70 23.74 -4.76 -22.50
CA ASP A 70 22.92 -5.62 -21.64
C ASP A 70 21.48 -5.06 -21.56
N VAL A 71 21.34 -3.74 -21.42
CA VAL A 71 20.03 -3.08 -21.41
C VAL A 71 19.33 -3.16 -22.76
N ARG A 72 20.06 -3.01 -23.87
CA ARG A 72 19.50 -3.21 -25.21
C ARG A 72 18.97 -4.63 -25.40
N ASP A 73 19.73 -5.63 -24.98
CA ASP A 73 19.37 -7.05 -25.07
C ASP A 73 18.16 -7.37 -24.17
N ALA A 74 18.05 -6.73 -23.01
CA ALA A 74 16.88 -6.82 -22.14
C ALA A 74 15.63 -6.18 -22.78
N VAL A 75 15.77 -4.97 -23.32
CA VAL A 75 14.69 -4.21 -23.97
C VAL A 75 14.08 -4.97 -25.15
N GLU A 76 14.89 -5.70 -25.92
CA GLU A 76 14.41 -6.54 -27.02
C GLU A 76 13.47 -7.68 -26.56
N GLN A 77 13.59 -8.13 -25.30
CA GLN A 77 12.80 -9.23 -24.73
C GLN A 77 11.54 -8.75 -24.01
N ILE A 78 11.46 -7.47 -23.61
CA ILE A 78 10.33 -6.90 -22.85
C ILE A 78 8.96 -7.23 -23.48
N PRO A 79 8.74 -7.08 -24.80
CA PRO A 79 7.40 -7.30 -25.36
C PRO A 79 6.85 -8.72 -25.17
N ASP A 80 7.71 -9.73 -25.25
CA ASP A 80 7.31 -11.14 -25.10
C ASP A 80 7.01 -11.45 -23.63
N GLU A 81 7.83 -10.95 -22.71
CA GLU A 81 7.62 -11.10 -21.27
C GLU A 81 6.34 -10.40 -20.79
N VAL A 82 6.07 -9.19 -21.30
CA VAL A 82 4.81 -8.48 -21.02
C VAL A 82 3.62 -9.25 -21.52
N ALA A 83 3.67 -9.77 -22.76
CA ALA A 83 2.59 -10.56 -23.31
C ALA A 83 2.30 -11.80 -22.44
N GLU A 84 3.33 -12.51 -21.97
CA GLU A 84 3.16 -13.66 -21.08
C GLU A 84 2.52 -13.28 -19.74
N VAL A 85 2.99 -12.21 -19.08
CA VAL A 85 2.45 -11.80 -17.78
C VAL A 85 1.02 -11.27 -17.91
N LEU A 86 0.70 -10.49 -18.96
CA LEU A 86 -0.67 -10.03 -19.20
C LEU A 86 -1.60 -11.21 -19.52
N GLU A 87 -1.17 -12.19 -20.31
CA GLU A 87 -1.96 -13.40 -20.59
C GLU A 87 -2.24 -14.20 -19.30
N ARG A 88 -1.23 -14.39 -18.45
CA ARG A 88 -1.37 -15.16 -17.19
C ARG A 88 -2.22 -14.45 -16.14
N SER A 89 -2.05 -13.14 -16.01
CA SER A 89 -2.73 -12.33 -15.00
C SER A 89 -4.14 -11.92 -15.42
N GLY A 90 -4.36 -11.79 -16.73
CA GLY A 90 -5.53 -11.18 -17.35
C GLY A 90 -5.60 -9.65 -17.20
N VAL A 91 -4.57 -9.01 -16.63
CA VAL A 91 -4.52 -7.55 -16.49
C VAL A 91 -4.69 -6.90 -17.87
N PRO A 92 -5.63 -5.96 -18.07
CA PRO A 92 -5.96 -5.47 -19.40
C PRO A 92 -4.86 -4.65 -20.09
N GLY A 93 -4.15 -3.82 -19.34
CA GLY A 93 -3.14 -2.92 -19.88
C GLY A 93 -2.02 -2.60 -18.89
N ALA A 94 -0.86 -2.28 -19.45
CA ALA A 94 0.32 -1.90 -18.70
C ALA A 94 1.18 -0.92 -19.49
N SER A 95 2.01 -0.14 -18.80
CA SER A 95 3.07 0.64 -19.40
C SER A 95 4.38 0.42 -18.63
N ILE A 96 5.49 0.41 -19.36
CA ILE A 96 6.84 0.16 -18.82
C ILE A 96 7.78 1.27 -19.24
N THR A 97 8.50 1.80 -18.26
CA THR A 97 9.59 2.75 -18.44
C THR A 97 10.89 2.13 -17.94
N VAL A 98 11.95 2.21 -18.74
CA VAL A 98 13.32 1.81 -18.37
C VAL A 98 14.25 2.99 -18.64
N VAL A 99 15.04 3.33 -17.63
CA VAL A 99 16.07 4.36 -17.70
C VAL A 99 17.42 3.72 -17.39
N HIS A 100 18.42 4.00 -18.23
CA HIS A 100 19.81 3.62 -17.99
C HIS A 100 20.70 4.84 -18.21
N GLY A 101 21.48 5.21 -17.20
CA GLY A 101 22.16 6.51 -17.19
C GLY A 101 21.17 7.65 -17.18
N ASP A 102 21.41 8.61 -18.08
CA ASP A 102 20.58 9.80 -18.27
C ASP A 102 19.60 9.63 -19.46
N GLU A 103 19.35 8.40 -19.91
CA GLU A 103 18.50 8.13 -21.08
C GLU A 103 17.30 7.24 -20.73
N VAL A 104 16.11 7.66 -21.17
CA VAL A 104 14.94 6.77 -21.25
C VAL A 104 15.14 5.84 -22.44
N VAL A 105 15.61 4.62 -22.16
CA VAL A 105 15.92 3.62 -23.19
C VAL A 105 14.69 2.83 -23.63
N TYR A 106 13.61 2.87 -22.85
CA TYR A 106 12.34 2.25 -23.16
C TYR A 106 11.17 2.97 -22.48
N ALA A 107 10.13 3.29 -23.22
CA ALA A 107 8.84 3.75 -22.71
C ALA A 107 7.77 3.25 -23.68
N ARG A 108 6.95 2.27 -23.27
CA ARG A 108 5.89 1.71 -24.13
C ARG A 108 4.69 1.20 -23.34
N GLY A 109 3.52 1.44 -23.93
CA GLY A 109 2.25 0.86 -23.53
C GLY A 109 1.97 -0.51 -24.17
N PHE A 110 1.16 -1.31 -23.46
CA PHE A 110 0.73 -2.65 -23.82
C PHE A 110 -0.72 -2.88 -23.43
N GLY A 111 -1.44 -3.67 -24.23
CA GLY A 111 -2.83 -4.01 -23.96
C GLY A 111 -3.77 -2.83 -24.20
N VAL A 112 -4.82 -2.72 -23.40
CA VAL A 112 -5.87 -1.70 -23.56
C VAL A 112 -6.04 -0.88 -22.29
N ARG A 113 -6.27 0.43 -22.47
CA ARG A 113 -6.52 1.36 -21.38
C ARG A 113 -7.95 1.25 -20.84
N ASP A 114 -8.86 0.68 -21.63
CA ASP A 114 -10.27 0.47 -21.28
C ASP A 114 -10.84 -0.75 -22.04
N LEU A 115 -11.42 -1.72 -21.32
CA LEU A 115 -11.99 -2.94 -21.90
C LEU A 115 -13.26 -2.71 -22.73
N ASP A 116 -14.03 -1.66 -22.47
CA ASP A 116 -15.28 -1.37 -23.17
C ASP A 116 -15.01 -0.70 -24.52
N SER A 117 -14.06 0.25 -24.58
CA SER A 117 -13.66 0.95 -25.81
C SER A 117 -12.64 0.17 -26.64
N GLY A 118 -11.79 -0.62 -25.97
CA GLY A 118 -10.68 -1.34 -26.59
C GLY A 118 -9.54 -0.43 -27.07
N GLU A 119 -9.47 0.81 -26.57
CA GLU A 119 -8.40 1.75 -26.91
C GLU A 119 -7.05 1.27 -26.34
N PRO A 120 -5.96 1.37 -27.11
CA PRO A 120 -4.66 0.86 -26.70
C PRO A 120 -4.07 1.70 -25.57
N VAL A 121 -3.22 1.08 -24.74
CA VAL A 121 -2.26 1.82 -23.92
C VAL A 121 -1.09 2.24 -24.80
N ASP A 122 -0.65 3.48 -24.66
CA ASP A 122 0.58 4.05 -25.21
C ASP A 122 1.46 4.67 -24.11
N GLU A 123 2.60 5.23 -24.50
CA GLU A 123 3.58 5.86 -23.60
C GLU A 123 3.04 7.10 -22.88
N GLU A 124 2.07 7.80 -23.47
CA GLU A 124 1.44 9.01 -22.94
C GLU A 124 0.18 8.70 -22.10
N THR A 125 -0.29 7.44 -22.07
CA THR A 125 -1.48 7.06 -21.31
C THR A 125 -1.25 7.28 -19.81
N VAL A 126 -2.11 8.08 -19.19
CA VAL A 126 -2.06 8.43 -17.77
C VAL A 126 -2.78 7.38 -16.91
N PHE A 127 -2.11 6.95 -15.84
CA PHE A 127 -2.62 6.00 -14.84
C PHE A 127 -2.56 6.64 -13.46
N GLN A 128 -3.46 6.22 -12.57
CA GLN A 128 -3.28 6.47 -11.13
C GLN A 128 -2.09 5.65 -10.62
N LEU A 129 -1.18 6.30 -9.88
CA LEU A 129 0.05 5.65 -9.42
C LEU A 129 -0.11 4.93 -8.09
N ALA A 130 -1.21 5.19 -7.36
CA ALA A 130 -1.40 4.76 -5.98
C ALA A 130 -0.16 5.11 -5.14
N SER A 131 0.32 4.19 -4.29
CA SER A 131 1.44 4.49 -3.38
C SER A 131 2.80 4.77 -4.03
N LEU A 132 2.97 4.60 -5.35
CA LEU A 132 4.13 5.16 -6.05
C LEU A 132 4.16 6.71 -6.02
N SER A 133 3.07 7.35 -5.59
CA SER A 133 3.03 8.77 -5.21
C SER A 133 4.03 9.12 -4.09
N LYS A 134 4.25 8.23 -3.11
CA LYS A 134 5.10 8.53 -1.93
C LYS A 134 6.55 8.87 -2.26
N PRO A 135 7.27 8.10 -3.11
CA PRO A 135 8.62 8.49 -3.49
C PRO A 135 8.66 9.75 -4.37
N ILE A 136 7.61 10.05 -5.14
CA ILE A 136 7.48 11.33 -5.88
C ILE A 136 7.32 12.48 -4.88
N SER A 137 6.42 12.36 -3.91
CA SER A 137 6.22 13.31 -2.82
C SER A 137 7.49 13.53 -2.00
N ALA A 138 8.23 12.47 -1.69
CA ALA A 138 9.52 12.57 -0.99
C ALA A 138 10.60 13.27 -1.82
N THR A 139 10.53 13.19 -3.16
CA THR A 139 11.41 13.94 -4.07
C THR A 139 11.14 15.44 -3.97
N VAL A 140 9.86 15.84 -3.95
CA VAL A 140 9.42 17.23 -3.75
C VAL A 140 9.88 17.77 -2.39
N VAL A 141 9.65 17.02 -1.31
CA VAL A 141 10.10 17.41 0.03
C VAL A 141 11.62 17.51 0.11
N SER A 142 12.36 16.58 -0.54
CA SER A 142 13.83 16.66 -0.61
C SER A 142 14.32 17.95 -1.28
N ALA A 143 13.62 18.43 -2.29
CA ALA A 143 13.96 19.69 -2.96
C ALA A 143 13.82 20.88 -2.00
N LEU A 144 12.74 20.93 -1.21
CA LEU A 144 12.55 21.96 -0.19
C LEU A 144 13.61 21.91 0.90
N VAL A 145 14.01 20.71 1.34
CA VAL A 145 15.12 20.55 2.28
C VAL A 145 16.41 21.10 1.69
N GLY A 146 16.68 20.82 0.41
CA GLY A 146 17.85 21.36 -0.29
C GLY A 146 17.87 22.89 -0.40
N ARG A 147 16.68 23.51 -0.43
CA ARG A 147 16.51 24.98 -0.44
C ARG A 147 16.58 25.60 0.96
N GLY A 148 16.58 24.77 2.02
CA GLY A 148 16.59 25.21 3.41
C GLY A 148 15.26 25.81 3.87
N GLU A 149 14.17 25.43 3.21
CA GLU A 149 12.81 25.87 3.53
C GLU A 149 12.18 25.02 4.65
N LEU A 150 12.62 23.76 4.78
CA LEU A 150 12.33 22.85 5.90
C LEU A 150 13.51 21.88 6.10
N ASP A 151 13.52 21.10 7.18
CA ASP A 151 14.39 19.92 7.34
C ASP A 151 13.57 18.67 7.70
N TRP A 152 14.03 17.48 7.30
CA TRP A 152 13.40 16.21 7.67
C TRP A 152 13.23 16.00 9.19
N SER A 153 14.05 16.68 9.99
CA SER A 153 14.00 16.65 11.45
C SER A 153 13.10 17.72 12.07
N ASP A 154 12.52 18.62 11.28
CA ASP A 154 11.58 19.62 11.76
C ASP A 154 10.34 18.91 12.34
N PRO A 155 9.94 19.24 13.58
CA PRO A 155 8.66 18.80 14.12
C PRO A 155 7.52 19.30 13.25
N VAL A 156 6.58 18.42 12.92
CA VAL A 156 5.42 18.73 12.06
C VAL A 156 4.63 19.92 12.61
N VAL A 157 4.49 19.99 13.93
CA VAL A 157 3.77 21.06 14.64
C VAL A 157 4.36 22.46 14.44
N GLU A 158 5.60 22.59 13.98
CA GLU A 158 6.16 23.91 13.63
C GLU A 158 5.51 24.49 12.37
N HIS A 159 5.05 23.62 11.47
CA HIS A 159 4.45 24.00 10.17
C HIS A 159 2.93 23.78 10.16
N THR A 160 2.42 22.83 10.95
CA THR A 160 0.99 22.59 11.21
C THR A 160 0.67 22.69 12.71
N PRO A 161 0.51 23.89 13.30
CA PRO A 161 0.40 24.05 14.76
C PRO A 161 -0.81 23.39 15.43
N GLY A 162 -1.81 22.96 14.66
CA GLY A 162 -2.99 22.24 15.15
C GLY A 162 -2.87 20.71 15.07
N PHE A 163 -1.77 20.19 14.51
CA PHE A 163 -1.57 18.75 14.41
C PHE A 163 -1.24 18.13 15.77
N GLU A 164 -1.97 17.09 16.15
CA GLU A 164 -1.79 16.39 17.41
C GLU A 164 -1.93 14.87 17.20
N LEU A 165 -1.19 14.12 18.00
CA LEU A 165 -1.31 12.68 18.19
C LEU A 165 -1.71 12.39 19.65
N SER A 166 -2.21 11.18 19.94
CA SER A 166 -2.76 10.87 21.27
C SER A 166 -1.77 11.00 22.43
N ASP A 167 -0.46 10.98 22.15
CA ASP A 167 0.60 11.33 23.11
C ASP A 167 1.13 12.76 22.82
N PRO A 168 1.00 13.71 23.77
CA PRO A 168 1.52 15.06 23.62
C PRO A 168 3.04 15.13 23.37
N MET A 169 3.82 14.20 23.94
CA MET A 169 5.27 14.14 23.73
C MET A 169 5.62 13.75 22.29
N VAL A 170 4.82 12.86 21.70
CA VAL A 170 4.99 12.48 20.28
C VAL A 170 4.54 13.64 19.40
N SER A 171 3.42 14.29 19.71
CA SER A 171 2.93 15.47 18.99
C SER A 171 3.98 16.58 18.87
N GLU A 172 4.66 16.90 19.97
CA GLU A 172 5.72 17.94 20.00
C GLU A 172 7.00 17.55 19.23
N ARG A 173 7.17 16.29 18.82
CA ARG A 173 8.48 15.76 18.38
C ARG A 173 8.47 14.96 17.08
N VAL A 174 7.31 14.47 16.66
CA VAL A 174 7.17 13.74 15.40
C VAL A 174 7.59 14.67 14.27
N SER A 175 8.60 14.26 13.52
CA SER A 175 9.15 15.07 12.44
C SER A 175 8.56 14.70 11.09
N VAL A 176 8.74 15.58 10.10
CA VAL A 176 8.41 15.31 8.69
C VAL A 176 8.99 13.96 8.26
N GLY A 177 10.27 13.72 8.56
CA GLY A 177 10.96 12.47 8.27
C GLY A 177 10.43 11.25 9.03
N ASP A 178 9.94 11.40 10.27
CA ASP A 178 9.34 10.28 11.01
C ASP A 178 8.07 9.76 10.35
N LEU A 179 7.26 10.66 9.79
CA LEU A 179 6.03 10.32 9.07
C LEU A 179 6.31 9.75 7.68
N PHE A 180 7.25 10.35 6.93
CA PHE A 180 7.71 9.81 5.65
C PHE A 180 8.44 8.46 5.76
N SER A 181 8.92 8.10 6.95
CA SER A 181 9.54 6.80 7.22
C SER A 181 8.71 5.85 8.08
N HIS A 182 7.42 6.15 8.27
CA HIS A 182 6.45 5.24 8.90
C HIS A 182 6.85 4.81 10.33
N ARG A 183 7.43 5.72 11.12
CA ARG A 183 7.93 5.44 12.49
C ARG A 183 7.34 6.37 13.56
N SER A 184 6.17 6.95 13.30
CA SER A 184 5.45 7.84 14.22
C SER A 184 4.82 7.12 15.41
N GLY A 185 4.58 5.81 15.29
CA GLY A 185 3.84 5.03 16.27
C GLY A 185 2.33 4.95 15.97
N LEU A 186 1.83 5.65 14.95
CA LEU A 186 0.46 5.44 14.46
C LEU A 186 0.23 3.96 14.10
N PRO A 187 -1.00 3.44 14.24
CA PRO A 187 -1.32 2.10 13.75
C PRO A 187 -1.29 2.04 12.22
N ASP A 188 -1.13 0.84 11.69
CA ASP A 188 -1.10 0.59 10.24
C ASP A 188 -2.38 1.16 9.60
N HIS A 189 -2.24 1.88 8.48
CA HIS A 189 -3.34 2.48 7.72
C HIS A 189 -4.26 3.42 8.53
N ALA A 190 -3.75 4.03 9.61
CA ALA A 190 -4.49 5.02 10.39
C ALA A 190 -5.02 6.15 9.49
N GLY A 191 -6.36 6.28 9.45
CA GLY A 191 -7.08 7.30 8.68
C GLY A 191 -7.78 6.76 7.42
N ASP A 192 -7.35 5.64 6.86
CA ASP A 192 -7.85 5.13 5.57
C ASP A 192 -9.36 4.81 5.63
N LEU A 193 -9.84 4.21 6.72
CA LEU A 193 -11.27 3.94 6.90
C LEU A 193 -12.14 5.19 7.07
N LEU A 194 -11.55 6.34 7.42
CA LEU A 194 -12.28 7.62 7.40
C LEU A 194 -12.42 8.15 5.98
N GLU A 195 -11.39 7.94 5.13
CA GLU A 195 -11.48 8.25 3.70
C GLU A 195 -12.57 7.44 3.02
N ASP A 196 -12.65 6.13 3.29
CA ASP A 196 -13.74 5.27 2.78
C ASP A 196 -15.13 5.73 3.22
N LEU A 197 -15.22 6.43 4.36
CA LEU A 197 -16.45 7.03 4.87
C LEU A 197 -16.75 8.42 4.28
N GLY A 198 -15.89 8.94 3.40
CA GLY A 198 -16.05 10.23 2.73
C GLY A 198 -15.62 11.44 3.57
N PHE A 199 -14.83 11.25 4.63
CA PHE A 199 -14.22 12.37 5.34
C PHE A 199 -13.15 13.05 4.47
N ASP A 200 -13.06 14.37 4.56
CA ASP A 200 -12.04 15.13 3.85
C ASP A 200 -10.66 15.05 4.54
N ARG A 201 -9.62 15.51 3.83
CA ARG A 201 -8.24 15.49 4.33
C ARG A 201 -8.11 16.15 5.71
N GLU A 202 -8.69 17.33 5.90
CA GLU A 202 -8.54 18.11 7.13
C GLU A 202 -9.12 17.34 8.33
N GLU A 203 -10.32 16.80 8.19
CA GLU A 203 -10.98 16.05 9.26
C GLU A 203 -10.25 14.73 9.57
N ILE A 204 -9.75 14.02 8.55
CA ILE A 204 -8.98 12.79 8.75
C ILE A 204 -7.70 13.07 9.54
N LEU A 205 -6.93 14.09 9.13
CA LEU A 205 -5.68 14.46 9.79
C LEU A 205 -5.92 14.89 11.24
N ALA A 206 -6.98 15.66 11.51
CA ALA A 206 -7.34 16.05 12.87
C ALA A 206 -7.69 14.85 13.77
N ARG A 207 -8.35 13.83 13.21
CA ARG A 207 -8.78 12.63 13.95
C ARG A 207 -7.66 11.64 14.25
N LEU A 208 -6.49 11.76 13.61
CA LEU A 208 -5.30 10.97 13.98
C LEU A 208 -4.92 11.14 15.46
N SER A 209 -5.28 12.26 16.07
CA SER A 209 -5.13 12.53 17.51
C SER A 209 -5.83 11.51 18.42
N MET A 210 -6.82 10.77 17.91
CA MET A 210 -7.58 9.77 18.67
C MET A 210 -7.01 8.35 18.54
N GLN A 211 -6.10 8.12 17.60
CA GLN A 211 -5.52 6.79 17.36
C GLN A 211 -4.57 6.40 18.50
N PRO A 212 -4.61 5.14 18.98
CA PRO A 212 -3.62 4.66 19.92
C PRO A 212 -2.24 4.61 19.27
N LEU A 213 -1.19 4.91 20.03
CA LEU A 213 0.19 4.84 19.52
C LEU A 213 0.94 3.61 20.04
N ALA A 214 1.68 2.98 19.13
CA ALA A 214 2.82 2.13 19.42
C ALA A 214 4.05 2.97 19.84
N GLY A 215 5.21 2.34 19.99
CA GLY A 215 6.41 3.03 20.43
C GLY A 215 6.99 3.97 19.37
N PHE A 216 7.12 5.25 19.73
CA PHE A 216 7.64 6.28 18.82
C PHE A 216 9.10 6.00 18.44
N ARG A 217 9.38 5.92 17.12
CA ARG A 217 10.68 5.61 16.49
C ARG A 217 11.25 4.22 16.77
N ASP A 218 10.54 3.34 17.49
CA ASP A 218 10.94 1.95 17.69
C ASP A 218 9.97 0.92 17.06
N SER A 219 8.87 1.41 16.48
CA SER A 219 7.94 0.64 15.65
C SER A 219 7.91 1.13 14.21
N TYR A 220 7.53 0.24 13.29
CA TYR A 220 7.19 0.55 11.90
C TYR A 220 5.73 0.18 11.64
N ALA A 221 4.95 1.11 11.10
CA ALA A 221 3.57 0.91 10.67
C ALA A 221 3.29 1.84 9.49
N TYR A 222 2.83 1.27 8.37
CA TYR A 222 2.66 1.98 7.12
C TYR A 222 1.41 2.85 7.20
N THR A 223 1.53 4.15 6.91
CA THR A 223 0.41 5.09 7.05
C THR A 223 0.35 6.03 5.87
N ASN A 224 -0.81 6.07 5.20
CA ASN A 224 -1.07 7.06 4.16
C ASN A 224 -1.24 8.46 4.76
N PHE A 225 -2.14 8.62 5.73
CA PHE A 225 -2.44 9.93 6.30
C PHE A 225 -1.32 10.50 7.18
N GLY A 226 -0.48 9.65 7.78
CA GLY A 226 0.74 10.13 8.43
C GLY A 226 1.68 10.82 7.43
N LEU A 227 1.94 10.19 6.27
CA LEU A 227 2.75 10.81 5.22
C LEU A 227 2.07 12.04 4.62
N THR A 228 0.75 12.01 4.42
CA THR A 228 -0.04 13.15 3.95
C THR A 228 0.10 14.36 4.86
N GLU A 229 0.06 14.20 6.19
CA GLU A 229 0.31 15.31 7.13
C GLU A 229 1.69 15.92 6.91
N ALA A 230 2.74 15.10 6.79
CA ALA A 230 4.10 15.58 6.61
C ALA A 230 4.27 16.37 5.30
N ALA A 231 3.59 15.94 4.24
CA ALA A 231 3.54 16.62 2.95
C ALA A 231 2.79 17.97 3.03
N VAL A 232 1.64 17.99 3.72
CA VAL A 232 0.89 19.22 4.00
C VAL A 232 1.72 20.21 4.83
N ALA A 233 2.43 19.73 5.85
CA ALA A 233 3.35 20.53 6.65
C ALA A 233 4.49 21.11 5.80
N ALA A 234 5.04 20.33 4.86
CA ALA A 234 6.06 20.81 3.93
C ALA A 234 5.53 21.91 2.98
N ALA A 235 4.31 21.76 2.47
CA ALA A 235 3.66 22.79 1.67
C ALA A 235 3.38 24.07 2.47
N ALA A 236 2.95 23.93 3.72
CA ALA A 236 2.76 25.06 4.64
C ALA A 236 4.07 25.81 4.90
N ALA A 237 5.20 25.11 5.05
CA ALA A 237 6.53 25.71 5.19
C ALA A 237 6.93 26.54 3.95
N ALA A 238 6.58 26.05 2.75
CA ALA A 238 6.79 26.74 1.47
C ALA A 238 5.74 27.85 1.18
N GLY A 239 4.67 27.92 1.98
CA GLY A 239 3.64 28.95 1.88
C GLY A 239 2.55 28.72 0.83
N GLY A 240 2.29 27.47 0.44
CA GLY A 240 1.28 27.09 -0.55
C GLY A 240 0.52 25.81 -0.18
N THR A 241 -0.30 25.31 -1.11
CA THR A 241 -0.92 23.99 -0.97
C THR A 241 0.02 22.88 -1.45
N TRP A 242 -0.32 21.62 -1.15
CA TRP A 242 0.44 20.47 -1.63
C TRP A 242 0.46 20.42 -3.16
N GLU A 243 -0.69 20.64 -3.79
CA GLU A 243 -0.89 20.60 -5.23
C GLU A 243 -0.14 21.72 -5.96
N GLU A 244 -0.07 22.93 -5.38
CA GLU A 244 0.77 24.01 -5.92
C GLU A 244 2.28 23.71 -5.78
N LEU A 245 2.65 23.00 -4.71
CA LEU A 245 4.03 22.69 -4.40
C LEU A 245 4.59 21.63 -5.36
N THR A 246 3.89 20.53 -5.58
CA THR A 246 4.32 19.43 -6.47
C THR A 246 4.55 19.93 -7.89
N GLU A 247 3.60 20.71 -8.41
CA GLU A 247 3.65 21.32 -9.74
C GLU A 247 4.90 22.20 -9.91
N SER A 248 5.09 23.17 -9.01
CA SER A 248 6.16 24.17 -9.13
C SER A 248 7.56 23.65 -8.77
N VAL A 249 7.65 22.59 -7.98
CA VAL A 249 8.94 22.05 -7.50
C VAL A 249 9.45 20.92 -8.37
N LEU A 250 8.57 20.08 -8.91
CA LEU A 250 8.95 18.87 -9.62
C LEU A 250 8.33 18.77 -11.01
N PHE A 251 7.01 18.89 -11.16
CA PHE A 251 6.37 18.56 -12.44
C PHE A 251 6.74 19.54 -13.57
N GLU A 252 6.56 20.86 -13.36
CA GLU A 252 6.95 21.85 -14.38
C GLU A 252 8.47 21.85 -14.64
N PRO A 253 9.36 21.84 -13.61
CA PRO A 253 10.81 21.86 -13.84
C PRO A 253 11.34 20.59 -14.51
N ALA A 254 10.69 19.44 -14.30
CA ALA A 254 11.07 18.17 -14.90
C ALA A 254 10.42 17.91 -16.28
N GLY A 255 9.49 18.78 -16.71
CA GLY A 255 8.73 18.60 -17.95
C GLY A 255 7.76 17.42 -17.90
N MET A 256 7.20 17.13 -16.72
CA MET A 256 6.23 16.06 -16.52
C MET A 256 4.80 16.56 -16.83
N GLU A 257 4.53 16.87 -18.10
CA GLU A 257 3.35 17.63 -18.55
C GLU A 257 2.00 16.92 -18.36
N HIS A 258 2.00 15.60 -18.13
CA HIS A 258 0.81 14.77 -17.91
C HIS A 258 0.76 14.18 -16.51
N THR A 259 1.60 14.67 -15.61
CA THR A 259 1.61 14.29 -14.21
C THR A 259 0.82 15.29 -13.39
N THR A 260 -0.09 14.80 -12.55
CA THR A 260 -0.92 15.63 -11.68
C THR A 260 -1.20 14.92 -10.37
N ASP A 261 -1.40 15.67 -9.30
CA ASP A 261 -1.91 15.20 -8.02
C ASP A 261 -3.37 15.62 -7.77
N SER A 262 -4.03 16.14 -8.80
CA SER A 262 -5.46 16.48 -8.83
C SER A 262 -6.28 15.38 -9.49
N PHE A 263 -7.26 14.84 -8.74
CA PHE A 263 -8.18 13.86 -9.27
C PHE A 263 -9.07 14.41 -10.41
N GLU A 264 -9.46 15.68 -10.33
CA GLU A 264 -10.26 16.33 -11.38
C GLU A 264 -9.46 16.46 -12.68
N GLU A 265 -8.18 16.81 -12.60
CA GLU A 265 -7.31 16.92 -13.78
C GLU A 265 -7.06 15.55 -14.40
N PHE A 266 -6.81 14.52 -13.59
CA PHE A 266 -6.74 13.15 -14.06
C PHE A 266 -8.02 12.72 -14.80
N LEU A 267 -9.21 13.03 -14.26
CA LEU A 267 -10.48 12.75 -14.95
C LEU A 267 -10.68 13.58 -16.23
N SER A 268 -9.98 14.71 -16.38
CA SER A 268 -10.03 15.55 -17.57
C SER A 268 -9.11 15.08 -18.69
N GLU A 269 -8.09 14.27 -18.37
CA GLU A 269 -7.12 13.73 -19.34
C GLU A 269 -7.82 12.79 -20.34
N PRO A 270 -7.81 13.12 -21.65
CA PRO A 270 -8.40 12.26 -22.67
C PRO A 270 -7.65 10.94 -22.85
N ASN A 271 -6.33 10.93 -22.60
CA ASN A 271 -5.51 9.74 -22.67
C ASN A 271 -5.26 9.13 -21.28
N ARG A 272 -6.31 8.63 -20.64
CA ARG A 272 -6.20 7.97 -19.33
C ARG A 272 -6.68 6.52 -19.35
N ALA A 273 -6.13 5.71 -18.45
CA ALA A 273 -6.59 4.35 -18.24
C ALA A 273 -7.78 4.28 -17.28
N SER A 274 -8.81 3.54 -17.69
CA SER A 274 -9.90 3.13 -16.80
C SER A 274 -9.40 2.04 -15.85
N PRO A 275 -9.86 2.02 -14.59
CA PRO A 275 -9.50 0.97 -13.66
C PRO A 275 -10.20 -0.34 -14.02
N HIS A 276 -9.56 -1.47 -13.78
CA HIS A 276 -10.18 -2.77 -13.97
C HIS A 276 -10.07 -3.63 -12.71
N VAL A 277 -11.17 -4.30 -12.38
CA VAL A 277 -11.30 -5.21 -11.23
C VAL A 277 -11.85 -6.55 -11.70
N ARG A 278 -11.79 -7.58 -10.86
CA ARG A 278 -12.42 -8.88 -11.14
C ARG A 278 -13.84 -8.91 -10.58
N ASP A 279 -14.80 -9.33 -11.40
CA ASP A 279 -16.16 -9.63 -10.96
C ASP A 279 -16.23 -10.92 -10.10
N ALA A 280 -17.42 -11.27 -9.63
CA ALA A 280 -17.62 -12.46 -8.79
C ALA A 280 -17.32 -13.78 -9.53
N GLU A 281 -17.38 -13.79 -10.86
CA GLU A 281 -17.00 -14.90 -11.72
C GLU A 281 -15.51 -14.92 -12.07
N GLY A 282 -14.75 -13.90 -11.64
CA GLY A 282 -13.32 -13.75 -11.86
C GLY A 282 -12.96 -13.10 -13.20
N ASN A 283 -13.91 -12.55 -13.95
CA ASN A 283 -13.64 -11.84 -15.20
C ASN A 283 -13.21 -10.40 -14.92
N TRP A 284 -12.28 -9.90 -15.72
CA TRP A 284 -11.90 -8.50 -15.67
C TRP A 284 -13.00 -7.62 -16.27
N VAL A 285 -13.39 -6.57 -15.53
CA VAL A 285 -14.40 -5.58 -15.90
C VAL A 285 -13.91 -4.18 -15.55
N VAL A 286 -14.45 -3.16 -16.21
CA VAL A 286 -14.18 -1.76 -15.83
C VAL A 286 -14.77 -1.49 -14.45
N GLY A 287 -13.93 -1.02 -13.53
CA GLY A 287 -14.27 -0.70 -12.14
C GLY A 287 -14.73 0.74 -11.96
N GLU A 288 -15.06 1.10 -10.72
CA GLU A 288 -15.28 2.48 -10.33
C GLU A 288 -13.94 3.21 -10.17
N GLN A 289 -13.88 4.47 -10.60
CA GLN A 289 -12.67 5.27 -10.43
C GLN A 289 -12.46 5.63 -8.97
N ARG A 290 -11.30 5.25 -8.43
CA ARG A 290 -10.84 5.66 -7.10
C ARG A 290 -10.59 7.17 -7.06
N ASP A 291 -11.13 7.88 -6.08
CA ASP A 291 -10.83 9.30 -5.80
C ASP A 291 -9.91 9.44 -4.58
N PRO A 292 -8.57 9.46 -4.73
CA PRO A 292 -7.62 9.54 -3.63
C PRO A 292 -7.34 10.96 -3.13
N SER A 293 -8.23 11.94 -3.41
CA SER A 293 -7.97 13.36 -3.13
C SER A 293 -7.61 13.62 -1.67
N ALA A 294 -8.24 12.93 -0.71
CA ALA A 294 -7.94 13.14 0.71
C ALA A 294 -6.50 12.76 1.07
N GLN A 295 -5.95 11.72 0.42
CA GLN A 295 -4.58 11.24 0.63
C GLN A 295 -3.64 11.56 -0.55
N SER A 296 -3.88 12.64 -1.30
CA SER A 296 -3.13 12.90 -2.54
C SER A 296 -1.60 12.76 -2.44
N PRO A 297 -0.91 13.27 -1.39
CA PRO A 297 0.53 13.06 -1.24
C PRO A 297 0.96 11.59 -1.13
N ALA A 298 0.10 10.73 -0.59
CA ALA A 298 0.38 9.32 -0.37
C ALA A 298 -0.09 8.42 -1.52
N GLY A 299 -1.07 8.85 -2.31
CA GLY A 299 -1.70 8.00 -3.33
C GLY A 299 -2.30 8.69 -4.56
N GLY A 300 -2.35 10.02 -4.61
CA GLY A 300 -3.12 10.76 -5.61
C GLY A 300 -2.39 11.17 -6.88
N VAL A 301 -1.08 10.93 -6.98
CA VAL A 301 -0.34 11.22 -8.22
C VAL A 301 -0.84 10.30 -9.33
N SER A 302 -1.13 10.88 -10.48
CA SER A 302 -1.36 10.20 -11.74
C SER A 302 -0.29 10.63 -12.74
N SER A 303 0.21 9.71 -13.56
CA SER A 303 1.31 9.96 -14.51
C SER A 303 1.28 8.97 -15.66
N ASN A 304 2.07 9.22 -16.70
CA ASN A 304 2.35 8.29 -17.80
C ASN A 304 3.80 7.77 -17.77
N ALA A 305 4.20 7.02 -18.80
CA ALA A 305 5.51 6.39 -18.89
C ALA A 305 6.63 7.38 -19.20
N GLU A 306 6.36 8.38 -20.03
CA GLU A 306 7.34 9.40 -20.42
C GLU A 306 7.74 10.29 -19.23
N ASP A 307 6.76 10.78 -18.49
CA ASP A 307 6.95 11.63 -17.30
C ASP A 307 7.66 10.88 -16.18
N LEU A 308 7.29 9.62 -15.93
CA LEU A 308 8.02 8.77 -14.99
C LEU A 308 9.47 8.55 -15.45
N GLY A 309 9.74 8.59 -16.75
CA GLY A 309 11.09 8.58 -17.30
C GLY A 309 11.92 9.78 -16.85
N ALA A 310 11.35 10.98 -16.87
CA ALA A 310 12.00 12.19 -16.35
C ALA A 310 12.27 12.10 -14.84
N TRP A 311 11.29 11.65 -14.06
CA TRP A 311 11.47 11.44 -12.62
C TRP A 311 12.54 10.38 -12.32
N LEU A 312 12.57 9.27 -13.05
CA LEU A 312 13.59 8.23 -12.89
C LEU A 312 14.99 8.71 -13.25
N ARG A 313 15.14 9.56 -14.27
CA ARG A 313 16.42 10.23 -14.59
C ARG A 313 16.89 11.11 -13.43
N ILE A 314 16.01 11.91 -12.83
CA ILE A 314 16.30 12.68 -11.61
C ILE A 314 16.80 11.74 -10.50
N GLN A 315 16.18 10.55 -10.37
CA GLN A 315 16.62 9.60 -9.37
C GLN A 315 18.04 9.06 -9.66
N LEU A 316 18.35 8.66 -10.88
CA LEU A 316 19.67 8.11 -11.22
C LEU A 316 20.77 9.17 -11.25
N ALA A 317 20.47 10.38 -11.70
CA ALA A 317 21.41 11.49 -11.84
C ALA A 317 21.52 12.36 -10.58
N ASP A 318 21.28 11.79 -9.39
CA ASP A 318 21.41 12.44 -8.10
C ASP A 318 20.73 13.83 -8.00
N GLY A 319 19.55 13.93 -8.59
CA GLY A 319 18.70 15.13 -8.52
C GLY A 319 18.88 16.10 -9.69
N ALA A 320 19.75 15.80 -10.66
CA ALA A 320 19.93 16.59 -11.86
C ALA A 320 19.04 16.07 -13.01
N LEU A 321 18.63 16.98 -13.89
CA LEU A 321 17.96 16.68 -15.16
C LEU A 321 18.38 17.73 -16.20
N ASP A 322 18.88 17.30 -17.36
CA ASP A 322 19.21 18.17 -18.49
C ASP A 322 20.10 19.40 -18.15
N GLY A 323 20.98 19.23 -17.15
CA GLY A 323 21.91 20.26 -16.68
C GLY A 323 21.36 21.20 -15.59
N GLU A 324 20.11 21.01 -15.16
CA GLU A 324 19.50 21.69 -14.02
C GLU A 324 19.49 20.79 -12.78
N GLN A 325 19.76 21.36 -11.60
CA GLN A 325 19.69 20.64 -10.33
C GLN A 325 18.31 20.86 -9.72
N ILE A 326 17.41 19.89 -9.87
CA ILE A 326 16.04 19.92 -9.35
C ILE A 326 16.03 19.67 -7.83
N VAL A 327 16.78 18.66 -7.40
CA VAL A 327 16.92 18.26 -5.99
C VAL A 327 18.40 18.25 -5.63
N ALA A 328 18.81 18.78 -4.48
CA ALA A 328 20.22 18.71 -4.08
C ALA A 328 20.67 17.25 -3.85
N GLU A 329 21.81 16.85 -4.44
CA GLU A 329 22.40 15.49 -4.34
C GLU A 329 22.41 14.93 -2.91
N GLY A 330 22.85 15.75 -1.94
CA GLY A 330 22.93 15.33 -0.54
C GLY A 330 21.58 15.02 0.09
N GLU A 331 20.51 15.72 -0.33
CA GLU A 331 19.17 15.52 0.21
C GLU A 331 18.45 14.34 -0.45
N LEU A 332 18.67 14.14 -1.76
CA LEU A 332 18.21 12.93 -2.43
C LEU A 332 18.91 11.68 -1.89
N THR A 333 20.20 11.78 -1.57
CA THR A 333 20.92 10.72 -0.84
C THR A 333 20.28 10.45 0.53
N ARG A 334 19.98 11.49 1.31
CA ARG A 334 19.29 11.34 2.62
C ARG A 334 17.94 10.64 2.49
N MET A 335 17.12 11.01 1.50
CA MET A 335 15.83 10.38 1.21
C MET A 335 15.95 8.85 1.09
N ARG A 336 17.04 8.37 0.48
CA ARG A 336 17.31 6.96 0.18
C ARG A 336 18.03 6.20 1.30
N THR A 337 18.35 6.85 2.41
CA THR A 337 18.99 6.16 3.53
C THR A 337 17.97 5.35 4.34
N PRO A 338 18.34 4.18 4.89
CA PRO A 338 17.46 3.44 5.81
C PRO A 338 17.09 4.26 7.05
N GLN A 339 15.79 4.52 7.26
CA GLN A 339 15.24 5.30 8.37
C GLN A 339 14.42 4.46 9.35
N ALA A 340 13.82 3.38 8.88
CA ALA A 340 13.07 2.42 9.69
C ALA A 340 13.34 0.98 9.25
N LEU A 341 13.25 0.04 10.18
CA LEU A 341 13.22 -1.41 9.89
C LEU A 341 11.78 -1.77 9.52
N SER A 342 11.49 -1.90 8.23
CA SER A 342 10.15 -2.24 7.74
C SER A 342 9.82 -3.72 7.82
N GLY A 343 10.86 -4.57 7.84
CA GLY A 343 10.70 -6.02 7.96
C GLY A 343 11.90 -6.65 8.65
N PRO A 344 11.72 -7.30 9.82
CA PRO A 344 12.79 -8.12 10.39
C PRO A 344 13.05 -9.35 9.50
N PRO A 345 14.26 -9.93 9.54
CA PRO A 345 14.57 -11.09 8.71
C PRO A 345 13.73 -12.30 9.16
N SER A 346 13.06 -12.96 8.21
CA SER A 346 12.19 -14.12 8.49
C SER A 346 12.96 -15.40 8.86
N SER A 347 14.26 -15.45 8.58
CA SER A 347 15.17 -16.53 8.94
C SER A 347 16.60 -16.00 9.10
N PRO A 348 17.53 -16.73 9.75
CA PRO A 348 18.91 -16.28 9.91
C PRO A 348 19.68 -15.99 8.61
N SER A 349 19.21 -16.50 7.47
CA SER A 349 19.78 -16.26 6.14
C SER A 349 19.01 -15.21 5.32
N ALA A 350 17.84 -14.78 5.80
CA ALA A 350 17.07 -13.72 5.14
C ALA A 350 17.66 -12.35 5.47
N ARG A 351 17.52 -11.41 4.53
CA ARG A 351 17.90 -10.01 4.74
C ARG A 351 16.79 -9.28 5.50
N SER A 352 17.17 -8.20 6.17
CA SER A 352 16.20 -7.24 6.72
C SER A 352 15.73 -6.31 5.60
N SER A 353 14.52 -5.79 5.74
CA SER A 353 13.99 -4.74 4.87
C SER A 353 13.94 -3.42 5.62
N PHE A 354 14.28 -2.35 4.92
CA PHE A 354 14.25 -1.00 5.48
C PHE A 354 13.36 -0.09 4.64
N TYR A 355 13.00 1.04 5.23
CA TYR A 355 12.29 2.12 4.57
C TYR A 355 13.04 3.43 4.81
N GLY A 356 13.22 4.22 3.75
CA GLY A 356 13.76 5.57 3.78
C GLY A 356 12.67 6.60 3.96
N PHE A 357 12.80 7.77 3.33
CA PHE A 357 11.71 8.74 3.25
C PHE A 357 10.88 8.47 1.98
N GLY A 358 9.74 7.81 2.14
CA GLY A 358 8.79 7.53 1.05
C GLY A 358 9.17 6.37 0.12
N LEU A 359 10.23 5.59 0.41
CA LEU A 359 10.63 4.44 -0.41
C LEU A 359 11.26 3.30 0.38
N GLY A 360 11.11 2.08 -0.13
CA GLY A 360 11.83 0.90 0.33
C GLY A 360 13.32 0.99 0.01
N VAL A 361 14.14 0.53 0.96
CA VAL A 361 15.60 0.50 0.84
C VAL A 361 16.09 -0.87 1.30
N GLY A 362 16.90 -1.54 0.48
CA GLY A 362 17.46 -2.84 0.87
C GLY A 362 18.60 -3.28 -0.03
N ASP A 363 19.31 -4.31 0.40
CA ASP A 363 20.32 -4.95 -0.45
C ASP A 363 19.64 -5.93 -1.42
N ARG A 364 20.10 -5.94 -2.66
CA ARG A 364 19.73 -6.93 -3.67
C ARG A 364 20.59 -8.19 -3.57
N ASP A 365 20.18 -9.22 -4.30
CA ASP A 365 20.91 -10.50 -4.38
C ASP A 365 22.29 -10.34 -5.06
N ASP A 366 22.46 -9.33 -5.92
CA ASP A 366 23.70 -8.94 -6.59
C ASP A 366 24.65 -8.09 -5.72
N GLY A 367 24.23 -7.73 -4.50
CA GLY A 367 24.99 -6.94 -3.54
C GLY A 367 24.88 -5.42 -3.69
N PHE A 368 24.11 -4.91 -4.67
CA PHE A 368 23.82 -3.49 -4.80
C PHE A 368 22.66 -3.06 -3.89
N VAL A 369 22.60 -1.76 -3.60
CA VAL A 369 21.42 -1.16 -2.97
C VAL A 369 20.30 -1.11 -4.01
N GLY A 370 19.16 -1.70 -3.66
CA GLY A 370 17.90 -1.56 -4.35
C GLY A 370 16.99 -0.58 -3.63
N LEU A 371 16.37 0.28 -4.41
CA LEU A 371 15.31 1.19 -3.99
C LEU A 371 14.02 0.76 -4.67
N SER A 372 12.91 0.76 -3.95
CA SER A 372 11.65 0.31 -4.53
C SER A 372 10.43 0.93 -3.87
N HIS A 373 9.32 0.90 -4.60
CA HIS A 373 8.00 1.11 -4.04
C HIS A 373 6.97 0.40 -4.92
N SER A 374 5.94 -0.19 -4.30
CA SER A 374 4.76 -0.70 -5.00
C SER A 374 3.57 0.23 -4.74
N GLY A 375 2.68 0.40 -5.71
CA GLY A 375 1.39 1.06 -5.55
C GLY A 375 0.27 0.05 -5.79
N ALA A 376 -0.79 0.16 -4.99
CA ALA A 376 -1.97 -0.66 -5.14
C ALA A 376 -3.20 0.16 -4.77
N PHE A 377 -4.15 0.22 -5.69
CA PHE A 377 -5.55 0.49 -5.40
C PHE A 377 -6.33 -0.77 -5.76
N LEU A 378 -7.02 -1.35 -4.78
CA LEU A 378 -7.82 -2.56 -5.01
C LEU A 378 -8.95 -2.30 -6.02
N MET A 379 -9.31 -1.02 -6.17
CA MET A 379 -10.27 -0.54 -7.16
C MET A 379 -9.75 -0.49 -8.60
N GLY A 380 -8.50 -0.89 -8.89
CA GLY A 380 -8.09 -1.18 -10.27
C GLY A 380 -6.81 -0.51 -10.77
N ALA A 381 -5.83 -0.27 -9.90
CA ALA A 381 -4.51 0.20 -10.31
C ALA A 381 -3.40 -0.50 -9.51
N ALA A 382 -2.31 -0.87 -10.19
CA ALA A 382 -1.13 -1.43 -9.53
C ALA A 382 0.15 -0.94 -10.21
N THR A 383 1.15 -0.57 -9.41
CA THR A 383 2.40 0.01 -9.89
C THR A 383 3.59 -0.57 -9.15
N ALA A 384 4.75 -0.57 -9.79
CA ALA A 384 5.99 -0.99 -9.16
C ALA A 384 7.17 -0.22 -9.75
N VAL A 385 8.02 0.32 -8.88
CA VAL A 385 9.31 0.92 -9.27
C VAL A 385 10.46 0.15 -8.65
N GLY A 386 11.56 0.02 -9.39
CA GLY A 386 12.85 -0.48 -8.92
C GLY A 386 13.97 0.38 -9.46
N ILE A 387 14.80 0.93 -8.57
CA ILE A 387 15.94 1.76 -8.91
C ILE A 387 17.18 1.10 -8.30
N VAL A 388 18.22 0.92 -9.10
CA VAL A 388 19.50 0.32 -8.69
C VAL A 388 20.61 1.32 -9.01
N PRO A 389 20.86 2.32 -8.12
CA PRO A 389 21.76 3.43 -8.43
C PRO A 389 23.18 2.99 -8.81
N GLY A 390 23.72 1.95 -8.16
CA GLY A 390 25.05 1.44 -8.49
C GLY A 390 25.15 0.69 -9.83
N GLN A 391 24.01 0.44 -10.48
CA GLN A 391 23.91 -0.10 -11.84
C GLN A 391 23.44 0.96 -12.84
N ASP A 392 23.19 2.19 -12.38
CA ASP A 392 22.66 3.28 -13.18
C ASP A 392 21.38 2.91 -13.94
N LEU A 393 20.53 2.07 -13.30
CA LEU A 393 19.37 1.43 -13.92
C LEU A 393 18.12 1.65 -13.09
N ALA A 394 17.02 2.02 -13.74
CA ALA A 394 15.71 2.13 -13.12
C ALA A 394 14.60 1.61 -14.02
N VAL A 395 13.57 1.04 -13.40
CA VAL A 395 12.39 0.49 -14.06
C VAL A 395 11.14 0.95 -13.31
N ALA A 396 10.15 1.46 -14.03
CA ALA A 396 8.80 1.65 -13.55
C ALA A 396 7.81 0.84 -14.39
N VAL A 397 6.86 0.19 -13.73
CA VAL A 397 5.74 -0.52 -14.35
C VAL A 397 4.45 0.00 -13.74
N ILE A 398 3.50 0.38 -14.59
CA ILE A 398 2.17 0.83 -14.19
C ILE A 398 1.12 0.01 -14.92
N THR A 399 0.07 -0.43 -14.22
CA THR A 399 -1.03 -1.22 -14.79
C THR A 399 -2.38 -0.67 -14.38
N ASN A 400 -3.40 -0.93 -15.19
CA ASN A 400 -4.79 -0.54 -14.94
C ASN A 400 -5.65 -1.70 -14.42
N GLY A 401 -5.04 -2.62 -13.68
CA GLY A 401 -5.74 -3.73 -13.04
C GLY A 401 -5.56 -3.72 -11.54
N GLN A 402 -6.55 -4.26 -10.81
CA GLN A 402 -6.43 -4.54 -9.39
C GLN A 402 -5.15 -5.36 -9.10
N PRO A 403 -4.54 -5.18 -7.92
CA PRO A 403 -3.21 -5.70 -7.64
C PRO A 403 -3.20 -7.23 -7.60
N VAL A 404 -2.46 -7.85 -8.53
CA VAL A 404 -2.28 -9.31 -8.63
C VAL A 404 -0.81 -9.71 -8.76
N GLY A 405 0.11 -8.79 -8.47
CA GLY A 405 1.55 -9.00 -8.57
C GLY A 405 2.14 -8.88 -9.98
N ALA A 406 1.35 -8.45 -10.97
CA ALA A 406 1.81 -8.30 -12.35
C ALA A 406 2.86 -7.19 -12.51
N ALA A 407 2.65 -6.02 -11.87
CA ALA A 407 3.57 -4.89 -11.95
C ALA A 407 4.95 -5.26 -11.35
N GLU A 408 4.95 -5.90 -10.17
CA GLU A 408 6.16 -6.35 -9.49
C GLU A 408 6.89 -7.44 -10.26
N THR A 409 6.13 -8.38 -10.85
CA THR A 409 6.68 -9.43 -11.71
C THR A 409 7.43 -8.83 -12.87
N LEU A 410 6.81 -7.89 -13.60
CA LEU A 410 7.41 -7.25 -14.76
C LEU A 410 8.63 -6.41 -14.37
N ARG A 411 8.57 -5.68 -13.25
CA ARG A 411 9.73 -4.95 -12.72
C ARG A 411 10.92 -5.89 -12.51
N GLU A 412 10.74 -7.01 -11.80
CA GLU A 412 11.85 -7.94 -11.55
C GLU A 412 12.31 -8.66 -12.81
N VAL A 413 11.40 -8.99 -13.74
CA VAL A 413 11.78 -9.57 -15.04
C VAL A 413 12.70 -8.63 -15.81
N VAL A 414 12.35 -7.35 -15.93
CA VAL A 414 13.18 -6.36 -16.64
C VAL A 414 14.53 -6.17 -15.95
N LEU A 415 14.55 -6.08 -14.62
CA LEU A 415 15.80 -5.97 -13.84
C LEU A 415 16.68 -7.22 -14.01
N ASP A 416 16.10 -8.42 -13.96
CA ASP A 416 16.83 -9.67 -14.15
C ASP A 416 17.42 -9.76 -15.56
N LEU A 417 16.65 -9.42 -16.60
CA LEU A 417 17.14 -9.42 -17.98
C LEU A 417 18.32 -8.46 -18.14
N ALA A 418 18.24 -7.25 -17.59
CA ALA A 418 19.30 -6.25 -17.71
C ALA A 418 20.56 -6.59 -16.88
N ILE A 419 20.39 -7.13 -15.67
CA ILE A 419 21.50 -7.38 -14.72
C ILE A 419 22.12 -8.77 -14.91
N HIS A 420 21.30 -9.77 -15.23
CA HIS A 420 21.70 -11.18 -15.30
C HIS A 420 21.70 -11.74 -16.72
N GLY A 421 21.08 -11.05 -17.69
CA GLY A 421 20.93 -11.51 -19.07
C GLY A 421 19.83 -12.57 -19.26
N GLU A 422 19.16 -12.98 -18.17
CA GLU A 422 18.09 -13.96 -18.16
C GLU A 422 17.17 -13.75 -16.95
N VAL A 423 15.91 -14.16 -17.06
CA VAL A 423 14.98 -14.21 -15.92
C VAL A 423 15.44 -15.30 -14.95
N THR A 424 15.83 -14.93 -13.73
CA THR A 424 16.52 -15.86 -12.81
C THR A 424 15.59 -16.82 -12.07
N ARG A 425 14.29 -16.50 -12.03
CA ARG A 425 13.27 -17.27 -11.31
C ARG A 425 11.86 -16.94 -11.80
N ASN A 426 10.90 -17.79 -11.46
CA ASN A 426 9.48 -17.55 -11.78
C ASN A 426 8.90 -16.45 -10.88
N TRP A 427 9.11 -15.19 -11.24
CA TRP A 427 8.63 -14.03 -10.48
C TRP A 427 7.10 -13.99 -10.39
N TRP A 428 6.39 -14.42 -11.44
CA TRP A 428 4.93 -14.49 -11.44
C TRP A 428 4.40 -15.37 -10.31
N GLU A 429 4.95 -16.57 -10.15
CA GLU A 429 4.52 -17.49 -9.08
C GLU A 429 4.78 -16.93 -7.68
N LEU A 430 5.89 -16.21 -7.49
CA LEU A 430 6.23 -15.59 -6.21
C LEU A 430 5.31 -14.41 -5.88
N TYR A 431 5.10 -13.50 -6.83
CA TYR A 431 4.30 -12.30 -6.60
C TYR A 431 2.80 -12.59 -6.60
N SER A 432 2.27 -13.40 -7.52
CA SER A 432 0.84 -13.75 -7.53
C SER A 432 0.39 -14.35 -6.18
N GLN A 433 1.12 -15.33 -5.65
CA GLN A 433 0.84 -15.92 -4.32
C GLN A 433 0.92 -14.90 -3.19
N ARG A 434 1.84 -13.94 -3.29
CA ARG A 434 1.99 -12.91 -2.26
C ARG A 434 0.84 -11.93 -2.25
N PHE A 435 0.29 -11.62 -3.42
CA PHE A 435 -0.84 -10.73 -3.58
C PHE A 435 -2.19 -11.40 -3.29
N GLU A 436 -2.29 -12.73 -3.30
CA GLU A 436 -3.49 -13.45 -2.85
C GLU A 436 -3.91 -13.03 -1.43
N GLY A 437 -2.94 -12.83 -0.54
CA GLY A 437 -3.18 -12.40 0.84
C GLY A 437 -3.87 -11.04 0.96
N MET A 438 -3.75 -10.16 -0.06
CA MET A 438 -4.42 -8.85 -0.04
C MET A 438 -5.95 -8.93 -0.15
N TYR A 439 -6.48 -10.10 -0.54
CA TYR A 439 -7.91 -10.33 -0.69
C TYR A 439 -8.47 -11.21 0.44
N GLU A 440 -7.69 -11.48 1.49
CA GLU A 440 -8.16 -12.11 2.71
C GLU A 440 -8.87 -11.07 3.60
N PRO A 441 -10.10 -11.34 4.10
CA PRO A 441 -10.79 -10.41 4.99
C PRO A 441 -9.94 -10.05 6.21
N SER A 442 -9.86 -8.76 6.55
CA SER A 442 -9.10 -8.28 7.73
C SER A 442 -9.80 -8.59 9.06
N THR A 443 -11.09 -8.92 9.00
CA THR A 443 -11.93 -9.13 10.18
C THR A 443 -11.70 -10.51 10.80
N PRO A 444 -11.54 -10.62 12.13
CA PRO A 444 -11.27 -11.90 12.79
C PRO A 444 -12.43 -12.89 12.70
N THR A 445 -13.65 -12.41 12.50
CA THR A 445 -14.85 -13.25 12.33
C THR A 445 -15.11 -13.52 10.86
N ASP A 446 -15.35 -14.79 10.50
CA ASP A 446 -15.83 -15.18 9.17
C ASP A 446 -17.34 -14.92 9.05
N TRP A 447 -17.69 -13.65 8.81
CA TRP A 447 -19.06 -13.19 8.66
C TRP A 447 -19.79 -13.77 7.43
N GLY A 448 -19.04 -14.32 6.47
CA GLY A 448 -19.59 -15.01 5.29
C GLY A 448 -20.07 -16.43 5.59
N ALA A 449 -19.63 -17.04 6.69
CA ALA A 449 -20.02 -18.39 7.06
C ALA A 449 -21.50 -18.46 7.49
N PRO A 450 -22.27 -19.46 7.03
CA PRO A 450 -23.65 -19.64 7.46
C PRO A 450 -23.72 -20.10 8.93
N VAL A 451 -24.60 -19.48 9.71
CA VAL A 451 -24.94 -19.93 11.06
C VAL A 451 -26.04 -20.99 10.95
N GLU A 452 -25.77 -22.23 11.40
CA GLU A 452 -26.71 -23.35 11.24
C GLU A 452 -28.06 -23.12 11.94
N GLN A 453 -28.05 -22.44 13.09
CA GLN A 453 -29.24 -22.15 13.91
C GLN A 453 -29.10 -20.78 14.58
N PRO A 454 -29.30 -19.67 13.84
CA PRO A 454 -29.13 -18.35 14.41
C PRO A 454 -30.19 -18.11 15.48
N ALA A 455 -29.75 -17.58 16.62
CA ALA A 455 -30.65 -17.03 17.62
C ALA A 455 -31.48 -15.91 16.97
N PRO A 456 -32.78 -15.78 17.32
CA PRO A 456 -33.60 -14.74 16.73
C PRO A 456 -33.17 -13.37 17.23
N ALA A 457 -33.17 -12.38 16.33
CA ALA A 457 -33.14 -10.98 16.70
C ALA A 457 -34.26 -10.59 17.68
N ARG A 458 -33.99 -9.55 18.46
CA ARG A 458 -35.02 -8.77 19.13
C ARG A 458 -35.87 -8.02 18.11
N ALA A 459 -36.92 -7.36 18.56
CA ALA A 459 -37.71 -6.51 17.69
C ALA A 459 -36.84 -5.36 17.14
N ASP A 460 -37.02 -4.99 15.86
CA ASP A 460 -36.29 -3.89 15.20
C ASP A 460 -36.19 -2.61 16.05
N THR A 461 -37.27 -2.28 16.79
CA THR A 461 -37.34 -1.13 17.70
C THR A 461 -36.28 -1.12 18.80
N ALA A 462 -35.68 -2.28 19.10
CA ALA A 462 -34.60 -2.41 20.07
C ALA A 462 -33.27 -1.86 19.55
N TYR A 463 -33.11 -1.72 18.23
CA TYR A 463 -31.85 -1.30 17.60
C TYR A 463 -31.91 0.14 17.04
N LEU A 464 -33.12 0.69 16.87
CA LEU A 464 -33.31 2.03 16.30
C LEU A 464 -32.72 3.11 17.21
N GLY A 465 -32.05 4.10 16.62
CA GLY A 465 -31.50 5.22 17.36
C GLY A 465 -30.27 5.82 16.68
N THR A 466 -29.74 6.88 17.30
CA THR A 466 -28.44 7.43 16.95
C THR A 466 -27.44 7.04 18.02
N TYR A 467 -26.28 6.59 17.58
CA TYR A 467 -25.17 6.19 18.41
C TYR A 467 -23.99 7.13 18.09
N SER A 468 -23.37 7.72 19.11
CA SER A 468 -22.23 8.63 18.96
C SER A 468 -20.91 7.87 18.97
N ASN A 469 -19.98 8.33 18.14
CA ASN A 469 -18.57 7.97 18.19
C ASN A 469 -17.75 9.20 17.74
N ASP A 470 -16.70 9.52 18.47
CA ASP A 470 -15.91 10.73 18.23
C ASP A 470 -14.98 10.59 17.01
N TYR A 471 -14.53 9.36 16.71
CA TYR A 471 -13.58 9.09 15.64
C TYR A 471 -14.24 8.81 14.29
N TYR A 472 -15.30 8.02 14.23
CA TYR A 472 -16.02 7.70 12.98
C TYR A 472 -17.26 8.59 12.74
N GLY A 473 -17.61 9.44 13.70
CA GLY A 473 -18.84 10.23 13.67
C GLY A 473 -20.09 9.42 14.05
N PRO A 474 -21.29 10.03 14.01
CA PRO A 474 -22.51 9.37 14.44
C PRO A 474 -22.93 8.24 13.49
N LEU A 475 -23.51 7.20 14.07
CA LEU A 475 -24.15 6.07 13.39
C LEU A 475 -25.65 6.14 13.67
N GLU A 476 -26.49 6.20 12.63
CA GLU A 476 -27.95 6.11 12.76
C GLU A 476 -28.43 4.73 12.34
N VAL A 477 -29.18 4.04 13.20
CA VAL A 477 -29.93 2.83 12.82
C VAL A 477 -31.40 3.21 12.68
N ARG A 478 -31.96 2.94 11.50
CA ARG A 478 -33.35 3.26 11.19
C ARG A 478 -34.04 2.12 10.43
N GLN A 479 -35.36 2.26 10.29
CA GLN A 479 -36.15 1.34 9.48
C GLN A 479 -36.00 1.68 8.00
N GLY A 480 -35.43 0.75 7.23
CA GLY A 480 -35.36 0.77 5.78
C GLY A 480 -36.51 0.02 5.10
N ALA A 481 -36.44 -0.09 3.77
CA ALA A 481 -37.48 -0.75 2.97
C ALA A 481 -37.54 -2.28 3.17
N SER A 482 -36.41 -2.91 3.49
CA SER A 482 -36.25 -4.37 3.59
C SER A 482 -35.86 -4.86 4.99
N GLY A 483 -35.84 -3.98 6.00
CA GLY A 483 -35.36 -4.31 7.35
C GLY A 483 -34.73 -3.09 8.02
N LEU A 484 -33.72 -3.33 8.85
CA LEU A 484 -32.89 -2.27 9.42
C LEU A 484 -31.86 -1.79 8.40
N GLU A 485 -31.49 -0.52 8.48
CA GLU A 485 -30.35 0.05 7.77
C GLU A 485 -29.54 0.94 8.72
N MET A 486 -28.24 0.98 8.49
CA MET A 486 -27.28 1.83 9.18
C MET A 486 -26.89 3.00 8.27
N VAL A 487 -26.73 4.20 8.85
CA VAL A 487 -26.24 5.38 8.16
C VAL A 487 -24.95 5.87 8.81
N LEU A 488 -23.89 6.08 8.02
CA LEU A 488 -22.56 6.51 8.47
C LEU A 488 -21.94 7.57 7.53
N GLY A 489 -20.96 8.30 8.04
CA GLY A 489 -20.14 9.24 7.28
C GLY A 489 -20.83 10.58 6.97
N PRO A 490 -20.05 11.62 6.59
CA PRO A 490 -20.55 12.95 6.26
C PRO A 490 -21.55 12.95 5.09
N GLU A 491 -21.43 12.00 4.17
CA GLU A 491 -22.34 11.85 3.02
C GLU A 491 -23.61 11.05 3.32
N SER A 492 -23.81 10.63 4.58
CA SER A 492 -24.97 9.82 5.00
C SER A 492 -25.13 8.54 4.17
N MET A 493 -24.03 7.79 4.01
CA MET A 493 -24.02 6.50 3.32
C MET A 493 -24.94 5.51 4.02
N VAL A 494 -25.73 4.78 3.23
CA VAL A 494 -26.75 3.85 3.74
C VAL A 494 -26.32 2.40 3.51
N PHE A 495 -26.27 1.63 4.59
CA PHE A 495 -25.88 0.23 4.61
C PHE A 495 -27.06 -0.64 5.06
N PRO A 496 -27.66 -1.46 4.18
CA PRO A 496 -28.67 -2.43 4.57
C PRO A 496 -28.11 -3.44 5.58
N LEU A 497 -28.85 -3.71 6.67
CA LEU A 497 -28.46 -4.68 7.69
C LEU A 497 -29.22 -5.99 7.48
N THR A 498 -28.49 -7.09 7.32
CA THR A 498 -29.05 -8.44 7.20
C THR A 498 -28.82 -9.21 8.50
N HIS A 499 -29.88 -9.72 9.13
CA HIS A 499 -29.74 -10.47 10.38
C HIS A 499 -28.78 -11.68 10.24
N HIS A 500 -27.83 -11.78 11.16
CA HIS A 500 -26.85 -12.86 11.21
C HIS A 500 -27.17 -13.86 12.33
N ASP A 501 -27.02 -13.44 13.59
CA ASP A 501 -27.22 -14.25 14.78
C ASP A 501 -27.50 -13.36 15.99
N GLY A 502 -28.62 -13.60 16.69
CA GLY A 502 -29.00 -12.86 17.89
C GLY A 502 -29.06 -11.35 17.65
N ASP A 503 -28.19 -10.61 18.34
CA ASP A 503 -28.12 -9.14 18.27
C ASP A 503 -27.04 -8.65 17.26
N SER A 504 -26.65 -9.49 16.29
CA SER A 504 -25.66 -9.19 15.25
C SER A 504 -26.25 -9.21 13.83
N PHE A 505 -25.77 -8.30 12.98
CA PHE A 505 -26.22 -8.12 11.61
C PHE A 505 -25.03 -7.95 10.66
N LEU A 506 -25.19 -8.38 9.41
CA LEU A 506 -24.23 -8.23 8.32
C LEU A 506 -24.46 -6.93 7.55
N PHE A 507 -23.37 -6.33 7.09
CA PHE A 507 -23.35 -5.31 6.03
C PHE A 507 -22.03 -5.41 5.24
N THR A 508 -21.95 -4.75 4.09
CA THR A 508 -20.70 -4.64 3.32
C THR A 508 -20.16 -3.21 3.45
N PRO A 509 -18.93 -3.01 3.96
CA PRO A 509 -18.31 -1.68 4.01
C PRO A 509 -18.11 -1.08 2.60
N PRO A 510 -18.01 0.26 2.51
CA PRO A 510 -17.68 0.93 1.26
C PRO A 510 -16.17 0.88 0.99
N GLY A 511 -15.77 1.38 -0.18
CA GLY A 511 -14.37 1.70 -0.46
C GLY A 511 -13.49 0.50 -0.75
N GLU A 512 -12.20 0.79 -0.97
CA GLU A 512 -11.23 -0.19 -1.46
C GLU A 512 -10.73 -1.17 -0.39
N ASN A 513 -10.87 -0.80 0.89
CA ASN A 513 -10.47 -1.66 2.01
C ASN A 513 -11.52 -2.75 2.33
N SER A 514 -12.66 -2.72 1.64
CA SER A 514 -13.76 -3.68 1.80
C SER A 514 -13.51 -4.97 1.02
N LEU A 515 -13.31 -6.07 1.73
CA LEU A 515 -13.04 -7.41 1.16
C LEU A 515 -14.22 -8.39 1.30
N GLY A 516 -15.41 -7.88 1.66
CA GLY A 516 -16.60 -8.70 1.83
C GLY A 516 -17.52 -8.21 2.94
N PRO A 517 -18.57 -8.98 3.28
CA PRO A 517 -19.46 -8.63 4.37
C PRO A 517 -18.73 -8.73 5.72
N THR A 518 -19.06 -7.81 6.63
CA THR A 518 -18.65 -7.78 8.03
C THR A 518 -19.88 -7.63 8.93
N GLY A 519 -19.67 -7.53 10.25
CA GLY A 519 -20.75 -7.48 11.23
C GLY A 519 -20.79 -6.23 12.09
N ILE A 520 -22.03 -5.86 12.44
CA ILE A 520 -22.37 -4.97 13.53
C ILE A 520 -23.05 -5.79 14.64
N THR A 521 -22.64 -5.58 15.89
CA THR A 521 -23.20 -6.24 17.07
C THR A 521 -23.73 -5.22 18.07
N PHE A 522 -24.97 -5.40 18.52
CA PHE A 522 -25.64 -4.49 19.46
C PHE A 522 -25.51 -4.98 20.91
N GLY A 523 -25.11 -4.06 21.80
CA GLY A 523 -25.00 -4.29 23.24
C GLY A 523 -26.20 -3.76 24.02
N PHE A 524 -26.61 -4.48 25.07
CA PHE A 524 -27.74 -4.13 25.95
C PHE A 524 -27.32 -4.10 27.43
N GLU A 525 -27.87 -3.17 28.21
CA GLU A 525 -27.58 -3.01 29.64
C GLU A 525 -27.98 -4.24 30.48
N GLY A 526 -27.02 -5.02 30.99
CA GLY A 526 -27.29 -6.15 31.90
C GLY A 526 -27.10 -7.54 31.29
N ALA A 527 -26.54 -7.64 30.08
CA ALA A 527 -26.25 -8.90 29.39
C ALA A 527 -25.09 -9.74 30.01
N SER A 528 -24.69 -9.47 31.25
CA SER A 528 -23.75 -10.32 32.00
C SER A 528 -24.45 -11.57 32.55
N GLY A 529 -24.52 -12.63 31.73
CA GLY A 529 -24.53 -14.05 32.14
C GLY A 529 -25.69 -14.62 32.98
N ASP A 530 -26.50 -13.83 33.68
CA ASP A 530 -27.61 -14.31 34.49
C ASP A 530 -28.90 -13.64 34.02
N GLY A 531 -29.81 -14.45 33.46
CA GLY A 531 -31.07 -14.04 32.80
C GLY A 531 -32.03 -13.21 33.66
N GLY A 532 -31.73 -11.93 33.84
CA GLY A 532 -32.58 -10.90 34.40
C GLY A 532 -32.65 -9.70 33.46
N SER A 533 -33.87 -9.22 33.21
CA SER A 533 -34.24 -8.19 32.23
C SER A 533 -33.26 -7.01 32.11
N SER A 534 -32.51 -7.01 31.02
CA SER A 534 -31.71 -5.92 30.47
C SER A 534 -32.55 -5.07 29.51
N GLY A 535 -32.33 -3.76 29.43
CA GLY A 535 -33.19 -2.78 28.71
C GLY A 535 -33.67 -3.18 27.30
N ASP A 536 -34.82 -2.62 26.89
CA ASP A 536 -35.47 -2.93 25.60
C ASP A 536 -34.78 -2.29 24.38
N VAL A 537 -33.79 -1.42 24.59
CA VAL A 537 -33.08 -0.67 23.55
C VAL A 537 -31.57 -0.86 23.71
N ALA A 538 -30.86 -1.02 22.59
CA ALA A 538 -29.43 -1.17 22.55
C ALA A 538 -28.74 0.12 23.05
N VAL A 539 -27.72 -0.06 23.87
CA VAL A 539 -26.94 1.05 24.47
C VAL A 539 -25.61 1.26 23.77
N ALA A 540 -25.19 0.30 22.95
CA ALA A 540 -24.00 0.38 22.14
C ALA A 540 -24.15 -0.43 20.85
N ALA A 541 -23.37 -0.07 19.84
CA ALA A 541 -23.20 -0.85 18.62
C ALA A 541 -21.70 -0.92 18.29
N THR A 542 -21.16 -2.12 18.12
CA THR A 542 -19.76 -2.35 17.74
C THR A 542 -19.73 -2.87 16.31
N VAL A 543 -18.95 -2.21 15.45
CA VAL A 543 -18.76 -2.60 14.04
C VAL A 543 -17.35 -3.15 13.90
N GLU A 544 -17.23 -4.46 13.65
CA GLU A 544 -15.94 -5.18 13.72
C GLU A 544 -14.90 -4.60 12.75
N TYR A 545 -15.32 -4.26 11.53
CA TYR A 545 -14.47 -3.64 10.51
C TYR A 545 -13.86 -2.30 10.94
N TYR A 546 -14.54 -1.55 11.80
CA TYR A 546 -14.06 -0.26 12.29
C TYR A 546 -13.38 -0.38 13.67
N ASP A 547 -13.27 -1.58 14.26
CA ASP A 547 -12.82 -1.77 15.65
C ASP A 547 -11.39 -2.33 15.77
N GLU A 548 -10.62 -2.37 14.68
CA GLU A 548 -9.23 -2.87 14.69
C GLU A 548 -8.34 -2.15 15.71
N THR A 549 -8.57 -0.85 15.91
CA THR A 549 -7.85 -0.02 16.91
C THR A 549 -8.66 0.23 18.20
N GLY A 550 -9.81 -0.45 18.36
CA GLY A 550 -10.71 -0.29 19.51
C GLY A 550 -11.58 0.98 19.47
N LEU A 551 -11.67 1.64 18.30
CA LEU A 551 -12.46 2.86 18.09
C LEU A 551 -13.80 2.58 17.40
N GLY A 552 -14.14 1.33 17.10
CA GLY A 552 -15.31 0.92 16.33
C GLY A 552 -16.54 0.61 17.20
N THR A 553 -16.68 1.27 18.35
CA THR A 553 -17.85 1.14 19.21
C THR A 553 -18.56 2.48 19.35
N TRP A 554 -19.84 2.53 19.00
CA TRP A 554 -20.72 3.68 19.16
C TRP A 554 -21.62 3.51 20.38
N VAL A 555 -21.92 4.61 21.07
CA VAL A 555 -22.75 4.62 22.28
C VAL A 555 -24.08 5.31 21.99
N HIS A 556 -25.20 4.71 22.39
CA HIS A 556 -26.53 5.28 22.14
C HIS A 556 -26.68 6.64 22.84
N THR A 557 -27.21 7.64 22.13
CA THR A 557 -27.41 9.02 22.62
C THR A 557 -28.87 9.40 22.82
#